data_AF-A0A2E4CRS4-F1
#
_entry.id   AF-A0A2E4CRS4-F1
#
_cell.length_a   1.000
_cell.length_b   1.000
_cell.length_c   1.000
_cell.angle_alpha   90.00
_cell.angle_beta   90.00
_cell.angle_gamma   90.00
#
_symmetry.space_group_name_H-M   'P 1'
#
loop_
_entity.id
_entity.type
_entity.pdbx_description
1 polymer ?
#
loop_
_entity_poly.entity_id
_entity_poly.type
_entity_poly.pdbx_seq_one_letter_code
_entity_poly.pdbx_strand_id
1 'polypeptide(L)'
;MRWSKVRHLVKERFAPELAGRLDINSAAYGNCTCGHAWLTWDGDVIANFCTRAFGNTDGYSQNHTPEEPTQGELVGYGEFSRQDAYRACWAYLHDLSIDEALSDEDPLVNMLALADARVGRRRLAKLDPGGYHPVARRIFELRATA
;
A
#
# COMPACT_ATOMS: atom_id res chain seq x y z
N MET A 1 -15.03 -6.56 9.02
CA MET A 1 -14.81 -5.45 8.06
C MET A 1 -15.37 -5.84 6.69
N ARG A 2 -16.13 -4.96 6.01
CA ARG A 2 -16.58 -5.19 4.62
C ARG A 2 -15.61 -4.52 3.65
N TRP A 3 -14.75 -5.30 2.99
CA TRP A 3 -13.67 -4.80 2.13
C TRP A 3 -14.16 -3.82 1.06
N SER A 4 -15.26 -4.11 0.38
CA SER A 4 -15.79 -3.24 -0.68
C SER A 4 -16.10 -1.82 -0.19
N LYS A 5 -16.54 -1.67 1.07
CA LYS A 5 -16.82 -0.36 1.67
C LYS A 5 -15.51 0.37 2.03
N VAL A 6 -14.54 -0.33 2.61
CA VAL A 6 -13.23 0.23 2.97
C VAL A 6 -12.50 0.71 1.72
N ARG A 7 -12.42 -0.15 0.69
CA ARG A 7 -11.81 0.19 -0.59
C ARG A 7 -12.46 1.43 -1.23
N HIS A 8 -13.79 1.51 -1.21
CA HIS A 8 -14.49 2.68 -1.73
C HIS A 8 -14.08 3.96 -1.00
N LEU A 9 -14.10 3.96 0.34
CA LEU A 9 -13.71 5.11 1.15
C LEU A 9 -12.25 5.52 0.96
N VAL A 10 -11.33 4.54 0.83
CA VAL A 10 -9.92 4.80 0.52
C VAL A 10 -9.81 5.54 -0.81
N LYS A 11 -10.47 5.03 -1.86
CA LYS A 11 -10.42 5.63 -3.19
C LYS A 11 -11.03 7.03 -3.26
N GLU A 12 -12.09 7.29 -2.48
CA GLU A 12 -12.68 8.63 -2.41
C GLU A 12 -11.73 9.68 -1.83
N ARG A 13 -10.72 9.26 -1.05
CA ARG A 13 -9.72 10.18 -0.49
C ARG A 13 -8.53 10.41 -1.42
N PHE A 14 -8.37 9.63 -2.49
CA PHE A 14 -7.25 9.81 -3.40
C PHE A 14 -7.32 11.15 -4.12
N ALA A 15 -6.14 11.69 -4.42
CA ALA A 15 -6.02 12.91 -5.18
C ALA A 15 -6.66 12.76 -6.58
N PRO A 16 -7.29 13.83 -7.12
CA PRO A 16 -8.02 13.75 -8.38
C PRO A 16 -7.19 13.18 -9.55
N GLU A 17 -5.89 13.47 -9.59
CA GLU A 17 -4.96 12.97 -10.61
C GLU A 17 -4.72 11.46 -10.58
N LEU A 18 -5.01 10.79 -9.45
CA LEU A 18 -4.90 9.34 -9.29
C LEU A 18 -6.24 8.62 -9.52
N ALA A 19 -7.35 9.37 -9.59
CA ALA A 19 -8.69 8.80 -9.68
C ALA A 19 -8.84 7.95 -10.95
N GLY A 20 -9.26 6.69 -10.77
CA GLY A 20 -9.42 5.73 -11.86
C GLY A 20 -8.12 5.10 -12.36
N ARG A 21 -6.96 5.61 -11.94
CA ARG A 21 -5.63 5.09 -12.31
C ARG A 21 -5.03 4.23 -11.21
N LEU A 22 -5.07 4.72 -9.97
CA LEU A 22 -4.62 3.98 -8.80
C LEU A 22 -5.78 3.17 -8.20
N ASP A 23 -5.54 1.91 -7.89
CA ASP A 23 -6.50 1.08 -7.18
C ASP A 23 -5.83 0.08 -6.24
N ILE A 24 -6.51 -0.23 -5.13
CA ILE A 24 -6.12 -1.28 -4.19
C ILE A 24 -7.18 -2.37 -4.19
N ASN A 25 -6.77 -3.59 -4.45
CA ASN A 25 -7.65 -4.72 -4.69
C ASN A 25 -7.38 -5.83 -3.69
N SER A 26 -8.35 -6.73 -3.51
CA SER A 26 -8.18 -7.89 -2.65
C SER A 26 -9.14 -9.01 -3.04
N ALA A 27 -8.63 -10.23 -2.96
CA ALA A 27 -9.38 -11.47 -3.13
C ALA A 27 -9.04 -12.46 -1.99
N ALA A 28 -9.97 -13.38 -1.72
CA ALA A 28 -9.74 -14.52 -0.83
C ALA A 28 -9.55 -15.80 -1.66
N TYR A 29 -8.74 -16.72 -1.16
CA TYR A 29 -8.66 -18.05 -1.76
C TYR A 29 -9.77 -18.94 -1.21
N GLY A 30 -10.84 -19.14 -1.98
CA GLY A 30 -11.99 -19.94 -1.57
C GLY A 30 -12.56 -19.47 -0.22
N ASN A 31 -12.76 -20.39 0.72
CA ASN A 31 -13.28 -20.10 2.06
C ASN A 31 -12.17 -19.89 3.12
N CYS A 32 -10.96 -19.52 2.69
CA CYS A 32 -9.80 -19.33 3.57
C CYS A 32 -9.67 -17.88 4.05
N THR A 33 -9.06 -17.68 5.22
CA THR A 33 -8.56 -16.37 5.64
C THR A 33 -7.30 -15.94 4.87
N CYS A 34 -6.70 -16.84 4.10
CA CYS A 34 -5.63 -16.57 3.17
C CYS A 34 -6.17 -15.95 1.87
N GLY A 35 -5.38 -15.05 1.29
CA GLY A 35 -5.73 -14.38 0.06
C GLY A 35 -4.58 -13.54 -0.47
N HIS A 36 -4.92 -12.62 -1.35
CA HIS A 36 -4.00 -11.70 -1.97
C HIS A 36 -4.64 -10.32 -2.07
N ALA A 37 -3.92 -9.28 -1.67
CA ALA A 37 -4.23 -7.90 -2.02
C ALA A 37 -3.15 -7.37 -2.97
N TRP A 38 -3.49 -6.42 -3.83
CA TRP A 38 -2.54 -5.86 -4.78
C TRP A 38 -2.87 -4.42 -5.12
N LEU A 39 -1.84 -3.69 -5.56
CA LEU A 39 -1.94 -2.31 -6.02
C LEU A 39 -1.85 -2.29 -7.55
N THR A 40 -2.70 -1.50 -8.19
CA THR A 40 -2.68 -1.31 -9.65
C THR A 40 -2.52 0.15 -10.03
N TRP A 41 -1.77 0.41 -11.10
CA TRP A 41 -1.66 1.70 -11.77
C TRP A 41 -2.01 1.55 -13.24
N ASP A 42 -3.00 2.31 -13.72
CA ASP A 42 -3.54 2.21 -15.10
C ASP A 42 -3.95 0.78 -15.50
N GLY A 43 -4.35 -0.03 -14.52
CA GLY A 43 -4.73 -1.44 -14.70
C GLY A 43 -3.59 -2.44 -14.50
N ASP A 44 -2.34 -2.00 -14.56
CA ASP A 44 -1.16 -2.85 -14.36
C ASP A 44 -0.88 -3.06 -12.87
N VAL A 45 -0.54 -4.28 -12.48
CA VAL A 45 -0.18 -4.60 -11.09
C VAL A 45 1.23 -4.08 -10.79
N ILE A 46 1.35 -3.24 -9.76
CA ILE A 46 2.64 -2.64 -9.36
C ILE A 46 3.14 -3.12 -7.99
N ALA A 47 2.27 -3.71 -7.16
CA ALA A 47 2.67 -4.32 -5.88
C ALA A 47 1.71 -5.45 -5.48
N ASN A 48 2.23 -6.51 -4.87
CA ASN A 48 1.49 -7.70 -4.45
C ASN A 48 1.67 -7.96 -2.95
N PHE A 49 0.58 -8.33 -2.28
CA PHE A 49 0.50 -8.55 -0.83
C PHE A 49 -0.19 -9.89 -0.54
N CYS A 50 0.56 -10.99 -0.62
CA CYS A 50 0.01 -12.34 -0.57
C CYS A 50 0.18 -12.97 0.81
N THR A 51 -0.93 -13.33 1.48
CA THR A 51 -0.89 -14.00 2.80
C THR A 51 -0.08 -15.29 2.76
N ARG A 52 -0.11 -16.03 1.65
CA ARG A 52 0.62 -17.30 1.53
C ARG A 52 2.12 -17.08 1.32
N ALA A 53 2.50 -16.08 0.53
CA ALA A 53 3.91 -15.71 0.38
C ALA A 53 4.49 -15.25 1.73
N PHE A 54 3.76 -14.39 2.44
CA PHE A 54 4.10 -13.96 3.79
C PHE A 54 4.20 -15.13 4.79
N GLY A 55 3.26 -16.07 4.73
CA GLY A 55 3.32 -17.27 5.59
C GLY A 55 4.48 -18.21 5.24
N ASN A 56 4.90 -18.27 3.97
CA ASN A 56 6.05 -19.08 3.56
C ASN A 56 7.36 -18.48 4.10
N THR A 57 7.45 -17.16 4.17
CA THR A 57 8.62 -16.48 4.71
C THR A 57 8.69 -16.56 6.24
N ASP A 58 7.55 -16.51 6.93
CA ASP A 58 7.44 -16.65 8.39
C ASP A 58 7.55 -18.11 8.88
N GLY A 59 7.08 -19.08 8.07
CA GLY A 59 6.90 -20.48 8.49
C GLY A 59 8.14 -21.40 8.38
N TYR A 60 9.23 -20.98 7.75
CA TYR A 60 10.43 -21.83 7.55
C TYR A 60 11.75 -21.23 8.07
N SER A 61 11.77 -19.97 8.48
CA SER A 61 12.99 -19.33 8.98
C SER A 61 12.66 -18.53 10.24
N GLN A 62 13.20 -18.93 11.39
CA GLN A 62 13.17 -18.09 12.60
C GLN A 62 13.99 -16.79 12.46
N ASN A 63 14.57 -16.53 11.28
CA ASN A 63 15.25 -15.30 10.90
C ASN A 63 14.70 -14.83 9.55
N HIS A 64 13.50 -14.25 9.54
CA HIS A 64 12.94 -13.69 8.31
C HIS A 64 13.74 -12.45 7.90
N THR A 65 14.44 -12.54 6.77
CA THR A 65 14.88 -11.37 6.02
C THR A 65 13.96 -11.31 4.81
N PRO A 66 13.15 -10.24 4.63
CA PRO A 66 12.39 -10.05 3.41
C PRO A 66 13.34 -10.21 2.21
N GLU A 67 12.91 -10.97 1.21
CA GLU A 67 13.67 -11.00 -0.04
C GLU A 67 13.67 -9.59 -0.63
N GLU A 68 14.84 -9.09 -0.99
CA GLU A 68 14.94 -7.83 -1.73
C GLU A 68 14.02 -7.93 -2.96
N PRO A 69 13.23 -6.89 -3.27
CA PRO A 69 12.36 -6.88 -4.44
C PRO A 69 13.16 -7.25 -5.69
N THR A 70 12.62 -8.15 -6.53
CA THR A 70 13.24 -8.45 -7.82
C THR A 70 13.29 -7.17 -8.65
N GLN A 71 14.24 -7.05 -9.59
CA GLN A 71 14.37 -5.86 -10.43
C GLN A 71 13.04 -5.45 -11.07
N GLY A 72 12.50 -4.31 -10.64
CA GLY A 72 11.23 -3.75 -11.11
C GLY A 72 10.02 -3.96 -10.18
N GLU A 73 10.15 -4.76 -9.13
CA GLU A 73 9.13 -4.93 -8.09
C GLU A 73 9.27 -3.84 -7.01
N LEU A 74 8.13 -3.40 -6.46
CA LEU A 74 8.10 -2.40 -5.39
C LEU A 74 8.10 -3.02 -3.99
N VAL A 75 7.88 -4.33 -3.91
CA VAL A 75 7.64 -5.09 -2.69
C VAL A 75 8.26 -6.47 -2.88
N GLY A 76 9.00 -6.92 -1.89
CA GLY A 76 9.65 -8.23 -1.86
C GLY A 76 8.65 -9.38 -1.76
N TYR A 77 9.09 -10.57 -2.16
CA TYR A 77 8.26 -11.77 -2.01
C TYR A 77 7.93 -12.00 -0.52
N GLY A 78 6.63 -12.01 -0.21
CA GLY A 78 6.16 -12.25 1.15
C GLY A 78 6.47 -11.13 2.14
N GLU A 79 6.88 -9.95 1.68
CA GLU A 79 7.16 -8.80 2.56
C GLU A 79 5.89 -8.30 3.27
N PHE A 80 4.78 -8.20 2.54
CA PHE A 80 3.47 -7.85 3.11
C PHE A 80 2.41 -8.91 2.83
N SER A 81 1.54 -9.11 3.80
CA SER A 81 0.35 -9.94 3.67
C SER A 81 -0.86 -9.12 3.24
N ARG A 82 -1.92 -9.83 2.81
CA ARG A 82 -3.24 -9.22 2.61
C ARG A 82 -3.77 -8.54 3.89
N GLN A 83 -3.46 -9.11 5.05
CA GLN A 83 -3.91 -8.59 6.33
C GLN A 83 -3.25 -7.25 6.65
N ASP A 84 -2.00 -7.04 6.23
CA ASP A 84 -1.31 -5.76 6.39
C ASP A 84 -1.97 -4.68 5.55
N ALA A 85 -2.29 -4.98 4.28
CA ALA A 85 -3.06 -4.06 3.44
C ALA A 85 -4.42 -3.67 4.06
N TYR A 86 -5.10 -4.62 4.73
CA TYR A 86 -6.36 -4.35 5.42
C TYR A 86 -6.17 -3.47 6.66
N ARG A 87 -5.15 -3.76 7.46
CA ARG A 87 -4.81 -2.98 8.66
C ARG A 87 -4.42 -1.56 8.28
N ALA A 88 -3.53 -1.39 7.30
CA ALA A 88 -3.11 -0.10 6.80
C ALA A 88 -4.30 0.73 6.28
N CYS A 89 -5.18 0.12 5.47
CA CYS A 89 -6.40 0.80 5.01
C CYS A 89 -7.31 1.25 6.17
N TRP A 90 -7.47 0.41 7.19
CA TRP A 90 -8.30 0.74 8.34
C TRP A 90 -7.70 1.87 9.16
N ALA A 91 -6.41 1.76 9.51
CA ALA A 91 -5.68 2.74 10.30
C ALA A 91 -5.69 4.11 9.61
N TYR A 92 -5.36 4.16 8.31
CA TYR A 92 -5.41 5.36 7.49
C TYR A 92 -6.82 6.00 7.44
N LEU A 93 -7.88 5.19 7.42
CA LEU A 93 -9.24 5.70 7.35
C LEU A 93 -9.75 6.25 8.70
N HIS A 94 -9.43 5.56 9.79
CA HIS A 94 -10.16 5.69 11.05
C HIS A 94 -9.30 6.13 12.23
N ASP A 95 -8.01 5.78 12.24
CA ASP A 95 -7.19 5.87 13.43
C ASP A 95 -6.15 6.99 13.33
N LEU A 96 -5.70 7.31 12.12
CA LEU A 96 -4.61 8.26 11.87
C LEU A 96 -5.08 9.56 11.21
N SER A 97 -4.54 10.69 11.67
CA SER A 97 -4.54 11.92 10.90
C SER A 97 -3.63 11.80 9.67
N ILE A 98 -3.77 12.72 8.72
CA ILE A 98 -2.92 12.71 7.52
C ILE A 98 -1.44 12.95 7.84
N ASP A 99 -1.15 13.69 8.92
CA ASP A 99 0.22 13.99 9.34
C ASP A 99 0.86 12.76 9.97
N GLU A 100 0.14 12.07 10.86
CA GLU A 100 0.58 10.81 11.46
C GLU A 100 0.79 9.74 10.39
N ALA A 101 -0.15 9.59 9.45
CA ALA A 101 -0.06 8.60 8.38
C ALA A 101 1.15 8.85 7.43
N LEU A 102 1.58 10.10 7.25
CA LEU A 102 2.77 10.43 6.46
C LEU A 102 4.09 10.08 7.15
N SER A 103 4.08 9.96 8.48
CA SER A 103 5.24 9.62 9.31
C SER A 103 5.14 8.24 9.97
N ASP A 104 4.11 7.46 9.63
CA ASP A 104 3.86 6.14 10.19
C ASP A 104 4.97 5.16 9.78
N GLU A 105 5.23 4.16 10.62
CA GLU A 105 6.25 3.14 10.35
C GLU A 105 5.78 2.11 9.32
N ASP A 106 4.46 1.94 9.12
CA ASP A 106 3.89 1.04 8.13
C ASP A 106 3.99 1.64 6.71
N PRO A 107 4.77 1.03 5.80
CA PRO A 107 4.91 1.49 4.42
C PRO A 107 3.60 1.61 3.64
N LEU A 108 2.62 0.75 3.94
CA LEU A 108 1.32 0.77 3.26
C LEU A 108 0.46 1.94 3.76
N VAL A 109 0.62 2.36 5.01
CA VAL A 109 -0.02 3.59 5.53
C VAL A 109 0.58 4.82 4.86
N ASN A 110 1.91 4.92 4.77
CA ASN A 110 2.56 6.03 4.07
C ASN A 110 2.14 6.11 2.60
N MET A 111 2.05 4.95 1.93
CA MET A 111 1.59 4.84 0.55
C MET A 111 0.19 5.43 0.36
N LEU A 112 -0.76 5.11 1.25
CA LEU A 112 -2.11 5.66 1.22
C LEU A 112 -2.12 7.17 1.53
N ALA A 113 -1.30 7.62 2.48
CA ALA A 113 -1.17 9.03 2.84
C ALA A 113 -0.63 9.87 1.68
N LEU A 114 0.36 9.36 0.94
CA LEU A 114 0.92 10.02 -0.24
C LEU A 114 -0.07 10.07 -1.40
N ALA A 115 -0.97 9.09 -1.52
CA ALA A 115 -2.04 9.09 -2.50
C ALA A 115 -3.18 10.09 -2.17
N ASP A 116 -3.26 10.58 -0.93
CA ASP A 116 -4.39 11.37 -0.41
C ASP A 116 -4.46 12.79 -1.00
N ALA A 117 -5.67 13.25 -1.32
CA ALA A 117 -5.96 14.59 -1.83
C ALA A 117 -5.60 15.72 -0.84
N ARG A 118 -5.63 15.46 0.46
CA ARG A 118 -5.22 16.40 1.52
C ARG A 118 -3.74 16.70 1.47
N VAL A 119 -2.93 15.82 0.87
CA VAL A 119 -1.52 16.06 0.56
C VAL A 119 -1.43 16.76 -0.80
N GLY A 120 -1.59 18.09 -0.79
CA GLY A 120 -1.46 18.89 -2.00
C GLY A 120 -0.02 19.02 -2.51
N ARG A 121 0.16 19.42 -3.79
CA ARG A 121 1.47 19.50 -4.46
C ARG A 121 2.53 20.30 -3.68
N ARG A 122 2.14 21.44 -3.09
CA ARG A 122 3.05 22.27 -2.26
C ARG A 122 3.57 21.52 -1.04
N ARG A 123 2.75 20.65 -0.45
CA ARG A 123 3.14 19.82 0.70
C ARG A 123 4.01 18.66 0.23
N LEU A 124 3.60 17.98 -0.84
CA LEU A 124 4.35 16.89 -1.46
C LEU A 124 5.80 17.32 -1.79
N ALA A 125 5.98 18.49 -2.40
CA ALA A 125 7.30 19.01 -2.76
C ALA A 125 8.25 19.29 -1.57
N LYS A 126 7.76 19.24 -0.33
CA LYS A 126 8.58 19.42 0.89
C LYS A 126 8.95 18.11 1.56
N LEU A 127 8.34 16.99 1.15
CA LEU A 127 8.65 15.69 1.72
C LEU A 127 9.93 15.15 1.08
N ASP A 128 10.69 14.38 1.86
CA ASP A 128 11.85 13.65 1.36
C ASP A 128 11.41 12.24 0.92
N PRO A 129 11.37 11.94 -0.40
CA PRO A 129 11.00 10.62 -0.89
C PRO A 129 12.01 9.53 -0.54
N GLY A 130 13.25 9.90 -0.18
CA GLY A 130 14.33 8.95 0.14
C GLY A 130 14.07 8.12 1.40
N GLY A 131 13.31 8.66 2.36
CA GLY A 131 12.97 7.96 3.61
C GLY A 131 11.83 6.93 3.47
N TYR A 132 11.07 6.96 2.38
CA TYR A 132 9.95 6.04 2.19
C TYR A 132 10.36 4.72 1.54
N HIS A 133 9.64 3.66 1.92
CA HIS A 133 9.67 2.35 1.25
C HIS A 133 9.38 2.49 -0.26
N PRO A 134 9.97 1.65 -1.15
CA PRO A 134 9.76 1.72 -2.60
C PRO A 134 8.30 1.82 -3.04
N VAL A 135 7.37 1.07 -2.41
CA VAL A 135 5.93 1.16 -2.72
C VAL A 135 5.33 2.54 -2.46
N ALA A 136 5.69 3.18 -1.35
CA ALA A 136 5.23 4.52 -0.98
C ALA A 136 5.92 5.59 -1.84
N ARG A 137 7.24 5.45 -2.06
CA ARG A 137 8.03 6.30 -2.96
C ARG A 137 7.45 6.31 -4.37
N ARG A 138 7.02 5.16 -4.88
CA ARG A 138 6.39 5.10 -6.20
C ARG A 138 5.14 5.96 -6.29
N ILE A 139 4.30 5.96 -5.26
CA ILE A 139 3.12 6.83 -5.23
C ILE A 139 3.51 8.31 -5.17
N PHE A 140 4.55 8.65 -4.41
CA PHE A 140 5.11 10.01 -4.41
C PHE A 140 5.51 10.44 -5.83
N GLU A 141 6.25 9.61 -6.57
CA GLU A 141 6.70 9.91 -7.93
C GLU A 141 5.52 10.09 -8.90
N LEU A 142 4.50 9.23 -8.81
CA LEU A 142 3.30 9.32 -9.63
C LEU A 142 2.53 10.62 -9.34
N ARG A 143 2.44 11.03 -8.07
CA ARG A 143 1.84 12.31 -7.66
C ARG A 143 2.64 13.53 -8.11
N ALA A 144 3.97 13.42 -8.15
CA ALA A 144 4.86 14.51 -8.54
C ALA A 144 4.86 14.76 -10.06
N THR A 145 4.57 13.73 -10.86
CA THR A 145 4.62 13.76 -12.32
C THR A 145 3.26 13.98 -13.00
N ALA A 146 2.15 13.63 -12.32
CA ALA A 146 0.80 13.99 -12.74
C ALA A 146 0.53 15.50 -12.55
#